data_AF-A0A4P5NN79-F1
#
_entry.id   AF-A0A4P5NN79-F1
#
_cell.length_a   1.000
_cell.length_b   1.000
_cell.length_c   1.000
_cell.angle_alpha   90.00
_cell.angle_beta   90.00
_cell.angle_gamma   90.00
#
_symmetry.space_group_name_H-M   'P 1'
#
loop_
_entity.id
_entity.type
_entity.pdbx_description
1 polymer ?
#
loop_
_entity_poly.entity_id
_entity_poly.type
_entity_poly.pdbx_seq_one_letter_code
_entity_poly.pdbx_strand_id
1 'polypeptide(L)'
;MAGQAWGDDGLPVVIFGAKLKPDGMPTRTLRLRVAAAHAFGGQWGKVVYVPTGGPSLPSGRREAAVMADMLCGRGVPSDAIMMEDTAPDTLASVIRCTRLLRRRGYVGPVGVASSAYHLPRCLLLMRMMGWQVVRVPPPDAPAAQRLGRRWFWRLREGAALPWDGLLLAWYRLRAGRDGD
;
A
#
# COMPACT_ATOMS: atom_id res chain seq x y z
N MET A 1 4.79 2.91 28.54
CA MET A 1 4.77 2.18 27.24
C MET A 1 5.89 2.78 26.40
N ALA A 2 6.94 2.00 26.14
CA ALA A 2 8.23 2.47 25.67
C ALA A 2 8.16 3.20 24.31
N GLY A 3 8.81 4.37 24.25
CA GLY A 3 9.05 5.09 23.02
C GLY A 3 10.01 4.32 22.11
N GLN A 4 9.69 4.31 20.82
CA GLN A 4 10.63 3.91 19.77
C GLN A 4 10.77 5.11 18.84
N ALA A 5 11.93 5.76 18.94
CA ALA A 5 12.37 6.78 18.00
C ALA A 5 12.73 6.08 16.68
N TRP A 6 11.73 5.96 15.82
CA TRP A 6 11.95 5.75 14.39
C TRP A 6 12.49 7.08 13.85
N GLY A 7 13.54 7.05 13.02
CA GLY A 7 14.32 8.24 12.64
C GLY A 7 13.49 9.47 12.24
N ASP A 8 14.14 10.63 12.23
CA ASP A 8 13.50 11.95 12.07
C ASP A 8 12.59 12.09 10.84
N ASP A 9 12.65 11.16 9.87
CA ASP A 9 11.88 11.12 8.63
C ASP A 9 10.41 10.67 8.78
N GLY A 10 9.98 10.26 9.98
CA GLY A 10 8.59 9.86 10.26
C GLY A 10 8.21 8.46 9.74
N LEU A 11 7.01 7.98 10.07
CA LEU A 11 6.54 6.65 9.66
C LEU A 11 6.10 6.67 8.19
N PRO A 12 6.70 5.86 7.29
CA PRO A 12 6.18 5.71 5.93
C PRO A 12 4.86 4.92 5.94
N VAL A 13 3.82 5.46 5.32
CA VAL A 13 2.49 4.83 5.19
C VAL A 13 2.20 4.52 3.73
N VAL A 14 2.38 3.25 3.34
CA VAL A 14 2.08 2.77 1.98
C VAL A 14 0.58 2.61 1.80
N ILE A 15 0.02 3.33 0.83
CA ILE A 15 -1.41 3.28 0.49
C ILE A 15 -1.57 2.51 -0.82
N PHE A 16 -2.18 1.33 -0.74
CA PHE A 16 -2.38 0.48 -1.90
C PHE A 16 -3.54 0.99 -2.77
N GLY A 17 -3.28 1.12 -4.07
CA GLY A 17 -4.25 1.53 -5.08
C GLY A 17 -5.46 0.61 -5.23
N ALA A 18 -6.51 1.15 -5.83
CA ALA A 18 -7.72 0.47 -6.22
C ALA A 18 -8.22 1.11 -7.52
N LYS A 19 -8.70 0.27 -8.43
CA LYS A 19 -9.14 0.67 -9.78
C LYS A 19 -9.92 1.98 -9.76
N LEU A 20 -9.58 2.89 -10.67
CA LEU A 20 -10.33 4.11 -10.91
C LEU A 20 -11.63 3.80 -11.67
N LYS A 21 -12.54 4.76 -11.65
CA LYS A 21 -13.69 4.74 -12.56
C LYS A 21 -13.22 4.97 -14.02
N PRO A 22 -14.04 4.65 -15.04
CA PRO A 22 -13.68 4.87 -16.44
C PRO A 22 -13.33 6.33 -16.79
N ASP A 23 -13.94 7.29 -16.11
CA ASP A 23 -13.68 8.73 -16.20
C ASP A 23 -12.39 9.18 -15.46
N GLY A 24 -11.66 8.25 -14.83
CA GLY A 24 -10.45 8.54 -14.07
C GLY A 24 -10.71 9.10 -12.68
N MET A 25 -11.96 9.15 -12.22
CA MET A 25 -12.29 9.58 -10.86
C MET A 25 -12.06 8.45 -9.85
N PRO A 26 -11.74 8.78 -8.58
CA PRO A 26 -11.52 7.76 -7.56
C PRO A 26 -12.81 6.96 -7.28
N THR A 27 -12.67 5.65 -7.14
CA THR A 27 -13.76 4.80 -6.65
C THR A 27 -14.00 5.04 -5.15
N ARG A 28 -15.15 4.59 -4.65
CA ARG A 28 -15.44 4.64 -3.20
C ARG A 28 -14.35 3.93 -2.40
N THR A 29 -13.86 2.80 -2.88
CA THR A 29 -12.77 2.04 -2.25
C THR A 29 -11.49 2.87 -2.13
N LEU A 30 -11.06 3.52 -3.22
CA LEU A 30 -9.87 4.36 -3.20
C LEU A 30 -10.02 5.54 -2.23
N ARG A 31 -11.17 6.21 -2.25
CA ARG A 31 -11.52 7.29 -1.28
C ARG A 31 -11.41 6.85 0.16
N LEU A 32 -11.95 5.69 0.49
CA LEU A 32 -11.94 5.19 1.85
C LEU A 32 -10.53 4.78 2.32
N ARG A 33 -9.69 4.23 1.42
CA ARG A 33 -8.29 3.89 1.76
C ARG A 33 -7.46 5.13 2.07
N VAL A 34 -7.57 6.17 1.23
CA VAL A 34 -6.87 7.45 1.46
C VAL A 34 -7.37 8.11 2.74
N ALA A 35 -8.68 8.13 2.97
CA ALA A 35 -9.24 8.69 4.21
C ALA A 35 -8.74 7.96 5.47
N ALA A 36 -8.69 6.63 5.44
CA ALA A 36 -8.18 5.84 6.56
C ALA A 36 -6.67 6.08 6.81
N ALA A 37 -5.86 6.15 5.75
CA ALA A 37 -4.44 6.50 5.86
C ALA A 37 -4.25 7.91 6.43
N HIS A 38 -5.02 8.88 5.94
CA HIS A 38 -4.97 10.26 6.42
C HIS A 38 -5.32 10.35 7.91
N ALA A 39 -6.44 9.74 8.33
CA ALA A 39 -6.87 9.71 9.72
C ALA A 39 -5.83 9.04 10.65
N PHE A 40 -5.22 7.95 10.20
CA PHE A 40 -4.15 7.29 10.94
C PHE A 40 -2.93 8.18 11.11
N GLY A 41 -2.50 8.89 10.07
CA GLY A 41 -1.37 9.81 10.15
C GLY A 41 -1.57 10.94 11.15
N GLY A 42 -2.79 11.51 11.19
CA GLY A 42 -3.14 12.55 12.17
C GLY A 42 -3.05 12.09 13.63
N GLN A 43 -3.14 10.79 13.90
CA GLN A 43 -2.99 10.22 15.25
C GLN A 43 -1.57 9.77 15.58
N TRP A 44 -0.75 9.48 14.56
CA TRP A 44 0.60 8.94 14.75
C TRP A 44 1.67 10.04 14.94
N GLY A 45 1.44 11.23 14.38
CA GLY A 45 2.43 12.32 14.37
C GLY A 45 3.05 12.49 12.97
N LYS A 46 4.37 12.46 12.85
CA LYS A 46 5.06 12.63 11.57
C LYS A 46 4.94 11.35 10.71
N VAL A 47 4.28 11.47 9.57
CA VAL A 47 4.12 10.41 8.57
C VAL A 47 4.51 10.89 7.18
N VAL A 48 5.03 9.97 6.37
CA VAL A 48 5.23 10.17 4.93
C VAL A 48 4.32 9.21 4.18
N TYR A 49 3.40 9.75 3.39
CA TYR A 49 2.45 8.93 2.63
C TYR A 49 3.08 8.42 1.35
N VAL A 50 2.95 7.12 1.09
CA VAL A 50 3.49 6.45 -0.09
C VAL A 50 2.35 5.83 -0.90
N PRO A 51 1.59 6.63 -1.67
CA PRO A 51 0.55 6.12 -2.55
C PRO A 51 1.19 5.31 -3.70
N THR A 52 0.70 4.09 -3.92
CA THR A 52 1.19 3.20 -4.99
C THR A 52 0.07 2.74 -5.91
N GLY A 53 0.37 2.73 -7.22
CA GLY A 53 -0.52 2.19 -8.25
C GLY A 53 -0.35 2.89 -9.61
N GLY A 54 -0.28 2.07 -10.65
CA GLY A 54 -0.04 2.46 -12.03
C GLY A 54 -1.25 3.03 -12.78
N PRO A 55 -1.16 3.13 -14.12
CA PRO A 55 -2.25 3.58 -14.98
C PRO A 55 -3.52 2.71 -14.84
N SER A 56 -4.67 3.37 -14.70
CA SER A 56 -5.99 2.73 -14.59
C SER A 56 -6.79 2.98 -15.88
N LEU A 57 -6.97 1.93 -16.68
CA LEU A 57 -7.71 1.99 -17.93
C LEU A 57 -9.24 2.00 -17.70
N PRO A 58 -10.01 2.68 -18.57
CA PRO A 58 -9.60 3.36 -19.81
C PRO A 58 -9.00 4.77 -19.64
N SER A 59 -9.16 5.42 -18.49
CA SER A 59 -8.75 6.83 -18.31
C SER A 59 -7.25 7.10 -18.50
N GLY A 60 -6.40 6.09 -18.32
CA GLY A 60 -4.94 6.24 -18.32
C GLY A 60 -4.38 6.97 -17.10
N ARG A 61 -5.24 7.53 -16.24
CA ARG A 61 -4.81 8.19 -15.00
C ARG A 61 -4.16 7.19 -14.05
N ARG A 62 -3.12 7.62 -13.35
CA ARG A 62 -2.37 6.80 -12.40
C ARG A 62 -3.03 6.83 -11.05
N GLU A 63 -3.23 5.66 -10.45
CA GLU A 63 -3.89 5.54 -9.14
C GLU A 63 -3.12 6.29 -8.05
N ALA A 64 -1.78 6.22 -8.06
CA ALA A 64 -0.94 6.93 -7.12
C ALA A 64 -1.12 8.46 -7.19
N ALA A 65 -1.18 9.02 -8.41
CA ALA A 65 -1.39 10.45 -8.62
C ALA A 65 -2.76 10.91 -8.09
N VAL A 66 -3.82 10.15 -8.37
CA VAL A 66 -5.17 10.44 -7.84
C VAL A 66 -5.17 10.40 -6.30
N MET A 67 -4.47 9.45 -5.69
CA MET A 67 -4.35 9.40 -4.23
C MET A 67 -3.56 10.58 -3.66
N ALA A 68 -2.49 11.01 -4.33
CA ALA A 68 -1.72 12.18 -3.93
C ALA A 68 -2.56 13.47 -4.00
N ASP A 69 -3.29 13.69 -5.09
CA ASP A 69 -4.23 14.81 -5.23
C ASP A 69 -5.24 14.84 -4.07
N MET A 70 -5.75 13.67 -3.68
CA MET A 70 -6.70 13.53 -2.58
C MET A 70 -6.09 13.78 -1.19
N LEU A 71 -4.79 13.52 -1.00
CA LEU A 71 -4.05 13.84 0.22
C LEU A 71 -3.75 15.33 0.29
N CYS A 72 -3.27 15.92 -0.80
CA CYS A 72 -3.06 17.38 -0.91
C CYS A 72 -4.36 18.15 -0.64
N GLY A 73 -5.48 17.70 -1.24
CA GLY A 73 -6.81 18.28 -0.98
C GLY A 73 -7.31 18.12 0.46
N ARG A 74 -6.62 17.36 1.32
CA ARG A 74 -6.87 17.24 2.76
C ARG A 74 -5.87 18.02 3.62
N GLY A 75 -4.98 18.80 3.01
CA GLY A 75 -3.98 19.60 3.69
C GLY A 75 -2.66 18.88 3.97
N VAL A 76 -2.43 17.69 3.40
CA VAL A 76 -1.12 17.04 3.46
C VAL A 76 -0.15 17.80 2.56
N PRO A 77 1.00 18.26 3.07
CA PRO A 77 1.97 18.98 2.26
C PRO A 77 2.65 18.00 1.27
N SER A 78 3.02 18.50 0.09
CA SER A 78 3.52 17.66 -1.00
C SER A 78 4.85 16.97 -0.69
N ASP A 79 5.66 17.54 0.20
CA ASP A 79 6.92 16.97 0.68
C ASP A 79 6.72 15.77 1.62
N ALA A 80 5.55 15.64 2.24
CA ALA A 80 5.13 14.47 2.99
C ALA A 80 4.50 13.37 2.11
N ILE A 81 4.54 13.50 0.78
CA ILE A 81 4.00 12.52 -0.17
C ILE A 81 5.08 12.02 -1.10
N MET A 82 5.28 10.70 -1.13
CA MET A 82 6.24 10.03 -2.00
C MET A 82 5.52 9.02 -2.89
N MET A 83 5.23 9.40 -4.13
CA MET A 83 4.44 8.56 -5.03
C MET A 83 5.24 7.41 -5.64
N GLU A 84 4.59 6.27 -5.81
CA GLU A 84 5.02 5.17 -6.68
C GLU A 84 3.93 4.89 -7.72
N ASP A 85 4.07 5.46 -8.92
CA ASP A 85 2.98 5.56 -9.89
C ASP A 85 3.06 4.56 -11.04
N THR A 86 3.83 3.49 -10.87
CA THR A 86 4.20 2.58 -11.96
C THR A 86 3.70 1.14 -11.75
N ALA A 87 3.38 0.72 -10.53
CA ALA A 87 3.02 -0.68 -10.24
C ALA A 87 1.68 -1.12 -10.87
N PRO A 88 1.64 -2.18 -11.69
CA PRO A 88 0.40 -2.70 -12.28
C PRO A 88 -0.40 -3.59 -11.32
N ASP A 89 0.22 -4.13 -10.27
CA ASP A 89 -0.38 -5.08 -9.34
C ASP A 89 0.20 -4.95 -7.92
N THR A 90 -0.37 -5.70 -6.98
CA THR A 90 0.02 -5.67 -5.56
C THR A 90 1.47 -6.09 -5.31
N LEU A 91 1.99 -7.10 -6.01
CA LEU A 91 3.35 -7.58 -5.81
C LEU A 91 4.37 -6.56 -6.33
N ALA A 92 4.11 -6.01 -7.52
CA ALA A 92 4.88 -4.91 -8.07
C ALA A 92 4.85 -3.68 -7.15
N SER A 93 3.69 -3.36 -6.56
CA SER A 93 3.55 -2.27 -5.59
C SER A 93 4.48 -2.48 -4.39
N VAL A 94 4.48 -3.68 -3.81
CA VAL A 94 5.33 -4.04 -2.67
C VAL A 94 6.83 -3.94 -3.02
N ILE A 95 7.24 -4.48 -4.18
CA ILE A 95 8.64 -4.45 -4.61
C ILE A 95 9.09 -3.00 -4.86
N ARG A 96 8.28 -2.21 -5.57
CA ARG A 96 8.63 -0.84 -5.94
C ARG A 96 8.62 0.09 -4.75
N CYS A 97 7.62 0.00 -3.87
CA CYS A 97 7.62 0.71 -2.59
C CYS A 97 8.80 0.30 -1.71
N THR A 98 9.14 -0.99 -1.63
CA THR A 98 10.32 -1.43 -0.85
C THR A 98 11.61 -0.81 -1.38
N ARG A 99 11.83 -0.84 -2.70
CA ARG A 99 13.00 -0.21 -3.33
C ARG A 99 13.01 1.30 -3.08
N LEU A 100 11.86 1.96 -3.21
CA LEU A 100 11.70 3.39 -2.97
C LEU A 100 12.05 3.77 -1.52
N LEU A 101 11.49 3.05 -0.55
CA LEU A 101 11.72 3.28 0.87
C LEU A 101 13.19 3.02 1.26
N ARG A 102 13.79 1.91 0.81
CA ARG A 102 15.20 1.61 1.10
C ARG A 102 16.16 2.62 0.49
N ARG A 103 15.91 3.10 -0.74
CA ARG A 103 16.71 4.19 -1.35
C ARG A 103 16.64 5.49 -0.56
N ARG A 104 15.58 5.69 0.22
CA ARG A 104 15.39 6.85 1.10
C ARG A 104 15.88 6.61 2.52
N GLY A 105 16.54 5.47 2.79
CA GLY A 105 17.13 5.16 4.08
C GLY A 105 16.16 4.60 5.12
N TYR A 106 14.89 4.32 4.77
CA TYR A 106 13.96 3.74 5.73
C TYR A 106 14.35 2.31 6.11
N VAL A 107 14.53 2.08 7.41
CA VAL A 107 14.84 0.76 8.02
C VAL A 107 13.81 0.34 9.07
N GLY A 108 12.93 1.25 9.46
CA GLY A 108 11.91 1.07 10.49
C GLY A 108 10.60 0.45 9.97
N PRO A 109 9.51 0.55 10.75
CA PRO A 109 8.23 0.00 10.39
C PRO A 109 7.63 0.76 9.22
N VAL A 110 6.72 0.08 8.52
CA VAL A 110 5.93 0.66 7.44
C VAL A 110 4.45 0.50 7.77
N GLY A 111 3.74 1.62 7.79
CA GLY A 111 2.28 1.65 7.82
C GLY A 111 1.72 1.09 6.53
N VAL A 112 0.78 0.15 6.61
CA VAL A 112 0.14 -0.46 5.44
C VAL A 112 -1.34 -0.13 5.44
N ALA A 113 -1.79 0.66 4.46
CA ALA A 113 -3.17 1.07 4.28
C ALA A 113 -3.80 0.41 3.05
N SER A 114 -4.90 -0.31 3.28
CA SER A 114 -5.71 -0.96 2.23
C SER A 114 -7.12 -1.26 2.76
N SER A 115 -7.97 -1.86 1.94
CA SER A 115 -9.30 -2.31 2.35
C SER A 115 -9.23 -3.57 3.20
N ALA A 116 -10.19 -3.78 4.12
CA ALA A 116 -10.17 -4.88 5.09
C ALA A 116 -9.96 -6.29 4.49
N TYR A 117 -10.45 -6.53 3.28
CA TYR A 117 -10.29 -7.81 2.60
C TYR A 117 -8.92 -7.99 1.90
N HIS A 118 -8.30 -6.89 1.46
CA HIS A 118 -6.99 -6.87 0.78
C HIS A 118 -5.79 -6.64 1.72
N LEU A 119 -6.06 -6.08 2.90
CA LEU A 119 -5.04 -5.73 3.88
C LEU A 119 -4.17 -6.93 4.31
N PRO A 120 -4.71 -8.16 4.52
CA PRO A 120 -3.88 -9.32 4.86
C PRO A 120 -2.80 -9.63 3.81
N ARG A 121 -3.15 -9.59 2.52
CA ARG A 121 -2.20 -9.83 1.42
C ARG A 121 -1.09 -8.77 1.41
N CYS A 122 -1.46 -7.50 1.54
CA CYS A 122 -0.50 -6.40 1.57
C CYS A 122 0.47 -6.52 2.75
N LEU A 123 -0.05 -6.82 3.95
CA LEU A 123 0.74 -7.01 5.16
C LEU A 123 1.71 -8.20 5.02
N LEU A 124 1.25 -9.33 4.48
CA LEU A 124 2.11 -10.51 4.28
C LEU A 124 3.26 -10.19 3.35
N LEU A 125 2.98 -9.63 2.16
CA LEU A 125 4.01 -9.36 1.16
C LEU A 125 5.05 -8.35 1.67
N MET A 126 4.61 -7.29 2.38
CA MET A 126 5.53 -6.34 3.02
C MET A 126 6.41 -7.00 4.08
N ARG A 127 5.86 -7.90 4.92
CA ARG A 127 6.65 -8.69 5.88
C ARG A 127 7.66 -9.59 5.19
N MET A 128 7.28 -10.25 4.11
CA MET A 128 8.19 -11.11 3.36
C MET A 128 9.33 -10.35 2.67
N MET A 129 9.14 -9.05 2.38
CA MET A 129 10.18 -8.11 1.94
C MET A 129 11.08 -7.60 3.09
N GLY A 130 10.85 -8.07 4.32
CA GLY A 130 11.67 -7.77 5.50
C GLY A 130 11.21 -6.54 6.29
N TRP A 131 10.02 -6.00 6.04
CA TRP A 131 9.51 -4.87 6.81
C TRP A 131 8.82 -5.31 8.10
N GLN A 132 9.07 -4.58 9.19
CA GLN A 132 8.11 -4.52 10.29
C GLN A 132 6.88 -3.73 9.79
N VAL A 133 5.68 -4.27 9.97
CA VAL A 133 4.47 -3.64 9.41
C VAL A 133 3.56 -3.16 10.53
N VAL A 134 3.14 -1.91 10.42
CA VAL A 134 2.08 -1.32 11.23
C VAL A 134 0.79 -1.38 10.42
N ARG A 135 -0.24 -2.00 11.00
CA ARG A 135 -1.55 -2.09 10.36
C ARG A 135 -2.25 -0.75 10.49
N VAL A 136 -2.52 -0.09 9.37
CA VAL A 136 -3.47 1.03 9.35
C VAL A 136 -4.88 0.46 9.46
N PRO A 137 -5.71 0.93 10.42
CA PRO A 137 -7.09 0.48 10.55
C PRO A 137 -7.81 0.64 9.20
N PRO A 138 -8.34 -0.45 8.60
CA PRO A 138 -9.06 -0.32 7.35
C PRO A 138 -10.33 0.50 7.58
N PRO A 139 -10.81 1.24 6.56
CA PRO A 139 -12.06 1.98 6.69
C PRO A 139 -13.23 1.04 6.98
N ASP A 140 -14.18 1.52 7.78
CA ASP A 140 -15.48 0.86 8.01
C ASP A 140 -16.32 0.94 6.74
N ALA A 141 -15.99 0.07 5.79
CA ALA A 141 -16.69 -0.07 4.54
C ALA A 141 -17.55 -1.35 4.61
N PRO A 142 -18.86 -1.29 4.36
CA PRO A 142 -19.70 -2.47 4.13
C PRO A 142 -19.42 -3.07 2.74
N ALA A 143 -18.14 -3.20 2.35
CA ALA A 143 -17.68 -3.73 1.07
C ALA A 143 -17.81 -5.26 1.05
N ALA A 144 -19.05 -5.72 1.25
CA ALA A 144 -19.69 -6.95 0.82
C ALA A 144 -20.84 -7.23 1.82
N GLN A 145 -22.00 -6.60 1.64
CA GLN A 145 -23.25 -7.01 2.31
C GLN A 145 -23.72 -8.44 1.91
N ARG A 146 -22.91 -9.20 1.17
CA ARG A 146 -23.10 -10.64 0.93
C ARG A 146 -21.87 -11.41 1.41
N LEU A 147 -22.04 -12.17 2.50
CA LEU A 147 -21.05 -13.07 3.09
C LEU A 147 -20.32 -13.95 2.06
N GLY A 148 -21.02 -14.44 1.02
CA GLY A 148 -20.44 -15.27 -0.03
C GLY A 148 -19.38 -14.56 -0.90
N ARG A 149 -19.56 -13.27 -1.23
CA ARG A 149 -18.54 -12.51 -1.97
C ARG A 149 -17.32 -12.25 -1.08
N ARG A 150 -17.52 -11.99 0.21
CA ARG A 150 -16.43 -11.80 1.17
C ARG A 150 -15.53 -13.04 1.27
N TRP A 151 -16.13 -14.23 1.33
CA TRP A 151 -15.40 -15.50 1.31
C TRP A 151 -14.76 -15.79 -0.05
N PHE A 152 -15.44 -15.50 -1.17
CA PHE A 152 -14.87 -15.66 -2.50
C PHE A 152 -13.58 -14.83 -2.70
N TRP A 153 -13.59 -13.53 -2.36
CA TRP A 153 -12.38 -12.70 -2.48
C TRP A 153 -11.29 -13.09 -1.47
N ARG A 154 -11.67 -13.56 -0.26
CA ARG A 154 -10.72 -14.09 0.73
C ARG A 154 -10.08 -15.41 0.31
N LEU A 155 -10.85 -16.34 -0.25
CA LEU A 155 -10.36 -17.63 -0.75
C LEU A 155 -9.52 -17.44 -2.02
N ARG A 156 -9.94 -16.55 -2.92
CA ARG A 156 -9.17 -16.19 -4.11
C ARG A 156 -7.83 -15.53 -3.76
N GLU A 157 -7.81 -14.68 -2.75
CA GLU A 157 -6.56 -14.09 -2.26
C GLU A 157 -5.71 -15.11 -1.49
N GLY A 158 -6.32 -16.01 -0.71
CA GLY A 158 -5.64 -17.11 -0.05
C GLY A 158 -4.94 -18.06 -1.01
N ALA A 159 -5.56 -18.36 -2.16
CA ALA A 159 -4.95 -19.17 -3.23
C ALA A 159 -3.83 -18.44 -3.99
N ALA A 160 -3.78 -17.10 -3.94
CA ALA A 160 -2.67 -16.33 -4.51
C ALA A 160 -1.44 -16.28 -3.61
N LEU A 161 -1.56 -16.52 -2.30
CA LEU A 161 -0.42 -16.45 -1.35
C LEU A 161 0.66 -17.52 -1.59
N PRO A 162 0.33 -18.79 -1.94
CA PRO A 162 1.35 -19.78 -2.31
C PRO A 162 2.12 -19.37 -3.56
N TRP A 163 1.43 -18.82 -4.57
CA TRP A 163 2.04 -18.39 -5.83
C TRP A 163 2.91 -17.14 -5.65
N ASP A 164 2.39 -16.14 -4.94
CA ASP A 164 3.15 -14.93 -4.60
C ASP A 164 4.36 -15.28 -3.72
N GLY A 165 4.22 -16.24 -2.80
CA GLY A 165 5.31 -16.74 -1.97
C GLY A 165 6.40 -17.45 -2.78
N LEU A 166 6.03 -18.28 -3.75
CA LEU A 166 6.95 -18.94 -4.68
C LEU A 166 7.68 -17.92 -5.57
N LEU A 167 6.95 -16.95 -6.14
CA LEU A 167 7.55 -15.88 -6.95
C LEU A 167 8.53 -15.03 -6.16
N LEU A 168 8.21 -14.74 -4.89
CA LEU A 168 9.11 -13.97 -4.04
C LEU A 168 10.35 -14.77 -3.64
N ALA A 169 10.18 -16.05 -3.30
CA ALA A 169 11.31 -16.94 -3.03
C ALA A 169 12.24 -17.03 -4.26
N TRP A 170 11.67 -17.16 -5.45
CA TRP A 170 12.42 -17.17 -6.71
C TRP A 170 13.13 -15.84 -6.99
N TYR A 171 12.47 -14.70 -6.77
CA TYR A 171 13.10 -13.39 -6.90
C TYR A 171 14.29 -13.24 -5.94
N ARG A 172 14.17 -13.70 -4.69
CA ARG A 172 15.27 -13.70 -3.71
C ARG A 172 16.42 -14.61 -4.14
N LEU A 173 16.14 -15.78 -4.71
CA LEU A 173 17.15 -16.72 -5.20
C LEU A 173 17.90 -16.20 -6.44
N ARG A 174 17.25 -15.40 -7.30
CA ARG A 174 17.92 -14.74 -8.44
C ARG A 174 18.70 -13.50 -8.03
N ALA A 175 18.15 -12.67 -7.14
CA ALA A 175 18.86 -11.50 -6.64
C ALA A 175 20.14 -11.85 -5.84
N GLY A 176 20.25 -13.06 -5.31
CA GLY A 176 21.48 -13.59 -4.70
C GLY A 176 22.41 -14.32 -5.68
N ARG A 177 22.06 -14.44 -6.96
CA ARG A 177 22.89 -15.04 -8.02
C ARG A 177 23.56 -14.01 -8.93
N ASP A 178 23.01 -12.80 -9.00
CA ASP A 178 23.53 -11.69 -9.80
C ASP A 178 24.43 -10.73 -8.97
N GLY A 179 24.95 -11.21 -7.84
CA GLY A 179 25.75 -10.43 -6.90
C GLY A 179 26.79 -11.29 -6.19
N ASP A 180 27.82 -11.67 -6.94
CA ASP A 180 29.24 -11.71 -6.55
C ASP A 180 30.07 -11.38 -7.81
#